data_AF-A0A8X7XH55-F1
#
_entry.id   AF-A0A8X7XH55-F1
#
_cell.length_a   1.000
_cell.length_b   1.000
_cell.length_c   1.000
_cell.angle_alpha   90.00
_cell.angle_beta   90.00
_cell.angle_gamma   90.00
#
_symmetry.space_group_name_H-M   'P 1'
#
loop_
_entity.id
_entity.type
_entity.pdbx_description
1 polymer ?
#
loop_
_entity_poly.entity_id
_entity_poly.type
_entity_poly.pdbx_seq_one_letter_code
_entity_poly.pdbx_strand_id
1 'polypeptide(L)'
;MRDEDEDKEHLIEMQACQAMKLLYESSSLKTICCSVQTGYSTLAKRALKVLVPFATSWLSESGFSSLLYIKNKYRNALNPENDLRISLTHKEPRFEEIITKKRQEKSQRT
;
A
#
# COMPACT_ATOMS: atom_id res chain seq x y z
N MET A 1 9.38 -18.92 -25.12
CA MET A 1 10.65 -19.68 -25.05
C MET A 1 11.84 -18.73 -25.09
N ARG A 2 12.00 -17.86 -26.11
CA ARG A 2 13.07 -16.84 -26.15
C ARG A 2 13.11 -15.89 -24.93
N ASP A 3 11.97 -15.29 -24.57
CA ASP A 3 11.93 -14.29 -23.49
C ASP A 3 12.20 -14.87 -22.09
N GLU A 4 11.99 -16.17 -21.87
CA GLU A 4 12.25 -16.79 -20.56
C GLU A 4 13.72 -17.11 -20.32
N ASP A 5 14.47 -17.38 -21.39
CA ASP A 5 15.91 -17.60 -21.29
C ASP A 5 16.65 -16.26 -21.13
N GLU A 6 16.17 -15.20 -21.77
CA GLU A 6 16.65 -13.82 -21.56
C GLU A 6 16.37 -13.32 -20.13
N ASP A 7 15.17 -13.58 -19.58
CA ASP A 7 14.84 -13.22 -18.19
C ASP A 7 15.75 -13.95 -17.17
N LYS A 8 16.16 -15.19 -17.44
CA LYS A 8 17.10 -15.93 -16.59
C LYS A 8 18.50 -15.35 -16.64
N GLU A 9 18.98 -14.98 -17.83
CA GLU A 9 20.29 -14.38 -18.02
C GLU A 9 20.39 -13.03 -17.31
N HIS A 10 19.37 -12.19 -17.47
CA HIS A 10 19.24 -10.94 -16.72
C HIS A 10 19.17 -11.13 -15.21
N LEU A 11 18.50 -12.18 -14.73
CA LEU A 11 18.46 -12.49 -13.30
C LEU A 11 19.85 -12.86 -12.78
N ILE A 12 20.62 -13.64 -13.54
CA ILE A 12 22.00 -14.02 -13.20
C ILE A 12 22.89 -12.77 -13.14
N GLU A 13 22.82 -11.89 -14.14
CA GLU A 13 23.55 -10.62 -14.15
C GLU A 13 23.20 -9.74 -12.93
N MET A 14 21.91 -9.65 -12.63
CA MET A 14 21.41 -8.85 -11.50
C MET A 14 21.90 -9.41 -10.16
N GLN A 15 21.97 -10.74 -10.01
CA GLN A 15 22.52 -11.40 -8.83
C GLN A 15 24.04 -11.29 -8.72
N ALA A 16 24.75 -11.21 -9.85
CA ALA A 16 26.20 -11.00 -9.87
C ALA A 16 26.59 -9.55 -9.53
N CYS A 17 25.70 -8.59 -9.79
CA CYS A 17 25.96 -7.18 -9.53
C CYS A 17 25.99 -6.84 -8.03
N GLN A 18 27.14 -6.37 -7.55
CA GLN A 18 27.31 -6.02 -6.13
C GLN A 18 26.47 -4.82 -5.69
N ALA A 19 26.25 -3.85 -6.58
CA ALA A 19 25.37 -2.71 -6.30
C ALA A 19 23.91 -3.16 -6.06
N MET A 20 23.47 -4.20 -6.78
CA MET A 20 22.14 -4.79 -6.62
C MET A 20 21.98 -5.52 -5.29
N LYS A 21 23.03 -6.22 -4.83
CA LYS A 21 23.04 -6.82 -3.48
C LYS A 21 22.94 -5.78 -2.38
N LEU A 22 23.72 -4.70 -2.49
CA LEU A 22 23.67 -3.59 -1.51
C LEU A 22 22.29 -2.93 -1.50
N LEU A 23 21.69 -2.70 -2.67
CA LEU A 23 20.31 -2.20 -2.77
C LEU A 23 19.28 -3.17 -2.15
N TYR A 24 19.50 -4.48 -2.27
CA TYR A 24 18.65 -5.49 -1.66
C TYR A 24 18.71 -5.48 -0.14
N GLU A 25 19.91 -5.33 0.42
CA GLU A 25 20.11 -5.25 1.88
C GLU A 25 19.62 -3.93 2.46
N SER A 26 19.72 -2.82 1.71
CA SER A 26 19.38 -1.49 2.20
C SER A 26 17.95 -1.06 1.93
N SER A 27 17.20 -1.74 1.06
CA SER A 27 15.92 -1.25 0.54
C SER A 27 14.83 -2.32 0.53
N SER A 28 13.57 -1.87 0.45
CA SER A 28 12.44 -2.77 0.31
C SER A 28 12.35 -3.37 -1.09
N LEU A 29 11.77 -4.58 -1.18
CA LEU A 29 11.51 -5.26 -2.45
C LEU A 29 10.71 -4.40 -3.46
N LYS A 30 9.78 -3.57 -2.98
CA LYS A 30 9.02 -2.64 -3.82
C LYS A 30 9.95 -1.61 -4.49
N THR A 31 10.83 -1.01 -3.70
CA THR A 31 11.80 0.00 -4.17
C THR A 31 12.75 -0.60 -5.20
N ILE A 32 13.19 -1.83 -4.98
CA ILE A 32 14.09 -2.55 -5.87
C ILE A 32 13.38 -2.83 -7.21
N CYS A 33 12.16 -3.39 -7.17
CA CYS A 33 11.38 -3.64 -8.39
C CYS A 33 11.16 -2.38 -9.23
N CYS A 34 10.92 -1.23 -8.60
CA CYS A 34 10.82 0.06 -9.30
C CYS A 34 12.17 0.52 -9.89
N SER A 35 13.27 0.31 -9.17
CA SER A 35 14.60 0.77 -9.58
C SER A 35 15.16 -0.04 -10.75
N VAL A 36 14.85 -1.35 -10.81
CA VAL A 36 15.29 -2.24 -11.90
C VAL A 36 14.42 -2.16 -13.14
N GLN A 37 13.30 -1.45 -13.08
CA GLN A 37 12.37 -1.28 -14.19
C GLN A 37 13.05 -0.67 -15.44
N THR A 38 14.06 0.18 -15.25
CA THR A 38 14.80 0.87 -16.32
C THR A 38 15.82 -0.02 -17.02
N GLY A 39 16.42 -0.99 -16.32
CA GLY A 39 17.42 -1.91 -16.89
C GLY A 39 16.87 -3.30 -17.25
N TYR A 40 15.87 -3.78 -16.51
CA TYR A 40 15.34 -5.14 -16.58
C TYR A 40 13.81 -5.13 -16.62
N SER A 41 13.24 -4.46 -17.62
CA SER A 41 11.82 -4.10 -17.64
C SER A 41 10.86 -5.32 -17.65
N THR A 42 11.25 -6.43 -18.28
CA THR A 42 10.48 -7.68 -18.34
C THR A 42 10.45 -8.38 -16.98
N LEU A 43 11.62 -8.52 -16.37
CA LEU A 43 11.81 -9.09 -15.04
C LEU A 43 11.08 -8.28 -13.97
N ALA A 44 11.19 -6.95 -14.01
CA ALA A 44 10.47 -6.04 -13.11
C ALA A 44 8.94 -6.22 -13.23
N LYS A 45 8.42 -6.29 -14.46
CA LYS A 45 6.99 -6.53 -14.71
C LYS A 45 6.52 -7.88 -14.14
N ARG A 46 7.32 -8.94 -14.26
CA ARG A 46 6.98 -10.26 -13.68
C ARG A 46 6.99 -10.21 -12.16
N ALA A 47 8.01 -9.61 -11.55
CA ALA A 47 8.07 -9.43 -10.10
C ALA A 47 6.85 -8.65 -9.58
N LEU A 48 6.48 -7.56 -10.26
CA LEU A 48 5.28 -6.79 -9.95
C LEU A 48 3.98 -7.61 -10.09
N LYS A 49 3.86 -8.46 -11.12
CA LYS A 49 2.70 -9.36 -11.27
C LYS A 49 2.54 -10.33 -10.10
N VAL A 50 3.62 -10.70 -9.42
CA VAL A 50 3.57 -11.54 -8.22
C VAL A 50 3.29 -10.72 -6.96
N LEU A 51 3.92 -9.55 -6.83
CA LEU A 51 3.83 -8.68 -5.65
C LEU A 51 2.50 -7.93 -5.54
N VAL A 52 1.94 -7.49 -6.67
CA VAL A 52 0.71 -6.68 -6.71
C VAL A 52 -0.50 -7.45 -6.18
N PRO A 53 -0.82 -8.67 -6.66
CA PRO A 53 -1.97 -9.43 -6.14
C PRO A 53 -1.91 -9.68 -4.64
N PHE A 54 -0.72 -9.91 -4.08
CA PHE A 54 -0.54 -10.09 -2.65
C PHE A 54 -0.90 -8.81 -1.88
N ALA A 55 -0.35 -7.66 -2.31
CA ALA A 55 -0.65 -6.39 -1.69
C ALA A 55 -2.14 -6.01 -1.84
N THR A 56 -2.73 -6.22 -3.01
CA THR A 56 -4.14 -5.87 -3.27
C THR A 56 -5.12 -6.80 -2.58
N SER A 57 -4.83 -8.11 -2.50
CA SER A 57 -5.66 -9.07 -1.76
C SER A 57 -5.67 -8.75 -0.28
N TRP A 58 -4.49 -8.55 0.32
CA TRP A 58 -4.39 -8.17 1.73
C TRP A 58 -5.11 -6.85 2.03
N LEU A 59 -4.91 -5.83 1.21
CA LEU A 59 -5.59 -4.54 1.38
C LEU A 59 -7.12 -4.68 1.22
N SER A 60 -7.58 -5.51 0.30
CA SER A 60 -9.00 -5.79 0.11
C SER A 60 -9.58 -6.51 1.32
N GLU A 61 -8.91 -7.55 1.81
CA GLU A 61 -9.29 -8.30 3.00
C GLU A 61 -9.35 -7.39 4.23
N SER A 62 -8.32 -6.59 4.46
CA SER A 62 -8.29 -5.58 5.53
C SER A 62 -9.43 -4.56 5.41
N GLY A 63 -9.74 -4.14 4.18
CA GLY A 63 -10.91 -3.31 3.85
C GLY A 63 -12.22 -3.96 4.28
N PHE A 64 -12.46 -5.19 3.86
CA PHE A 64 -13.66 -5.93 4.22
C PHE A 64 -13.77 -6.21 5.72
N SER A 65 -12.68 -6.57 6.38
CA SER A 65 -12.64 -6.75 7.84
C SER A 65 -13.00 -5.46 8.58
N SER A 66 -12.47 -4.32 8.13
CA SER A 66 -12.78 -3.01 8.71
C SER A 66 -14.26 -2.65 8.54
N LEU A 67 -14.81 -2.89 7.34
CA LEU A 67 -16.24 -2.69 7.08
C LEU A 67 -17.11 -3.59 7.96
N LEU A 68 -16.77 -4.87 8.07
CA LEU A 68 -17.48 -5.82 8.92
C LEU A 68 -17.45 -5.39 10.39
N TYR A 69 -16.30 -4.92 10.86
CA TYR A 69 -16.14 -4.41 12.22
C TYR A 69 -17.01 -3.18 12.48
N ILE A 70 -16.99 -2.18 11.58
CA ILE A 70 -17.83 -0.98 11.69
C ILE A 70 -19.30 -1.37 11.70
N LYS A 71 -19.71 -2.21 10.75
CA LYS A 71 -21.10 -2.65 10.58
C LYS A 71 -21.61 -3.43 11.77
N ASN A 72 -20.80 -4.28 12.41
CA ASN A 72 -21.25 -5.12 13.52
C ASN A 72 -21.16 -4.43 14.89
N LYS A 73 -20.08 -3.69 15.16
CA LYS A 73 -19.83 -3.11 16.49
C LYS A 73 -20.58 -1.80 16.71
N TYR A 74 -20.80 -1.02 15.67
CA TYR A 74 -21.37 0.33 15.77
C TYR A 74 -22.73 0.46 15.08
N ARG A 75 -23.53 -0.62 15.11
CA ARG A 75 -24.70 -0.91 14.25
C ARG A 75 -25.73 0.20 13.99
N ASN A 76 -25.71 1.34 14.69
CA ASN A 76 -26.61 2.48 14.48
C ASN A 76 -25.96 3.86 14.72
N ALA A 77 -24.63 3.95 14.90
CA ALA A 77 -23.95 5.18 15.34
C ALA A 77 -23.03 5.82 14.29
N LEU A 78 -22.63 5.07 13.27
CA LEU A 78 -21.53 5.43 12.38
C LEU A 78 -21.93 5.25 10.90
N ASN A 79 -21.40 6.12 10.03
CA ASN A 79 -21.64 6.05 8.60
C ASN A 79 -20.53 5.18 7.97
N PRO A 80 -20.86 3.96 7.51
CA PRO A 80 -19.87 2.99 7.09
C PRO A 80 -18.95 3.49 5.98
N GLU A 81 -19.40 4.38 5.10
CA GLU A 81 -18.57 4.91 4.01
C GLU A 81 -17.48 5.87 4.52
N ASN A 82 -17.86 6.87 5.32
CA ASN A 82 -16.92 7.85 5.85
C ASN A 82 -15.94 7.20 6.85
N ASP A 83 -16.43 6.29 7.68
CA ASP A 83 -15.62 5.65 8.71
C ASP A 83 -14.67 4.61 8.12
N LEU A 84 -15.09 3.89 7.08
CA LEU A 84 -14.21 2.99 6.33
C LEU A 84 -13.10 3.79 5.63
N ARG A 85 -13.42 4.95 5.05
CA ARG A 85 -12.42 5.82 4.45
C ARG A 85 -11.38 6.26 5.47
N ILE A 86 -11.80 6.64 6.67
CA ILE A 86 -10.89 7.01 7.76
C ILE A 86 -10.07 5.79 8.20
N SER A 87 -10.69 4.63 8.40
CA SER A 87 -9.99 3.43 8.89
C SER A 87 -8.97 2.89 7.90
N LEU A 88 -9.20 3.03 6.60
CA LEU A 88 -8.27 2.61 5.55
C LEU A 88 -7.19 3.65 5.25
N THR A 89 -7.39 4.90 5.68
CA THR A 89 -6.39 5.94 5.49
C THR A 89 -5.35 5.83 6.61
N HIS A 90 -4.11 5.54 6.26
CA HIS A 90 -2.99 5.46 7.20
C HIS A 90 -2.51 6.84 7.72
N LYS A 91 -3.37 7.86 7.68
CA LYS A 91 -3.09 9.24 8.10
C LYS A 91 -3.77 9.52 9.41
N GLU A 92 -3.03 10.12 10.35
CA GLU A 92 -3.62 10.55 11.61
C GLU A 92 -4.60 11.72 11.38
N PRO A 93 -5.78 11.68 12.01
CA PRO A 93 -6.69 12.81 11.99
C PRO A 93 -6.05 14.04 12.64
N ARG A 94 -6.29 15.23 12.09
CA ARG A 94 -5.86 16.49 12.70
C ARG A 94 -6.78 16.87 13.87
N PHE A 95 -6.62 16.20 15.00
CA PHE A 95 -7.51 16.33 16.16
C PHE A 95 -7.66 17.77 16.64
N GLU A 96 -6.58 18.55 16.71
CA GLU A 96 -6.61 19.95 17.17
C GLU A 96 -7.49 20.85 16.28
N GLU A 97 -7.38 20.71 14.96
CA GLU A 97 -8.22 21.46 14.01
C GLU A 97 -9.69 21.05 14.15
N ILE A 98 -9.96 19.75 14.28
CA ILE A 98 -11.32 19.22 14.41
C ILE A 98 -11.99 19.70 15.71
N ILE A 99 -11.27 19.64 16.83
CA ILE A 99 -11.75 20.08 18.14
C ILE A 99 -12.07 21.57 18.12
N THR A 100 -11.18 22.38 17.54
CA THR A 100 -11.36 23.84 17.48
C THR A 100 -12.58 24.23 16.66
N LYS A 101 -12.78 23.63 15.47
CA LYS A 101 -13.97 23.86 14.64
C LYS A 101 -15.26 23.47 15.36
N LYS A 102 -15.29 22.29 16.00
CA LYS A 102 -16.49 21.82 16.70
C LYS A 102 -16.89 22.71 17.89
N ARG A 103 -15.91 23.33 18.55
CA ARG A 103 -16.16 24.31 19.64
C ARG A 103 -16.76 25.60 19.10
N GLN A 104 -16.26 26.10 17.96
CA GLN A 104 -16.78 27.30 17.31
C GLN A 104 -18.23 27.11 16.84
N GLU A 105 -18.57 25.97 16.23
CA GLU A 105 -19.94 25.66 15.79
C GLU A 105 -20.97 25.63 16.93
N LYS A 106 -20.57 25.12 18.11
CA LYS A 106 -21.44 25.14 19.30
C LYS A 106 -21.66 26.55 19.83
N SER A 107 -20.65 27.40 19.80
CA SER A 107 -20.74 28.78 20.27
C SER A 107 -21.58 29.69 19.37
N GLN A 108 -21.79 29.32 18.09
CA GLN A 108 -22.61 30.07 17.14
C GLN A 108 -24.09 29.66 17.16
N ARG A 109 -24.41 28.53 17.80
CA ARG A 109 -25.79 28.00 17.92
C ARG A 109 -26.46 28.34 19.24
N THR A 110 -25.72 28.90 20.19
CA THR A 110 -26.22 29.48 21.44
C THR A 110 -26.38 30.97 21.29
#